data_AF-A0A924D1X7-F1
#
_entry.id   AF-A0A924D1X7-F1
#
_cell.length_a   1.000
_cell.length_b   1.000
_cell.length_c   1.000
_cell.angle_alpha   90.00
_cell.angle_beta   90.00
_cell.angle_gamma   90.00
#
_symmetry.space_group_name_H-M   'P 1'
#
loop_
_entity.id
_entity.type
_entity.pdbx_description
1 polymer ?
#
loop_
_entity_poly.entity_id
_entity_poly.type
_entity_poly.pdbx_seq_one_letter_code
_entity_poly.pdbx_strand_id
1 'polypeptide(L)'
;MKRSDRQQMFQNFNRESGVTEEQYYQAFKRVKRIKGFYVHLLVYLIVNIFIIFGQRFDDDKQLTNAVFFRWETYSTAFFWGIGLLAHGLSVFGPNILFGTNWEEQKIKELMEKDSIKK
;
A
#
# COMPACT_ATOMS: atom_id res chain seq x y z
N MET A 1 11.92 -12.34 13.53
CA MET A 1 11.88 -11.23 14.52
C MET A 1 10.96 -11.63 15.67
N LYS A 2 11.50 -11.81 16.89
CA LYS A 2 10.68 -12.25 18.03
C LYS A 2 9.86 -11.08 18.56
N ARG A 3 8.75 -11.39 19.25
CA ARG A 3 7.81 -10.39 19.79
C ARG A 3 8.49 -9.48 20.84
N SER A 4 9.45 -10.02 21.58
CA SER A 4 10.31 -9.31 22.56
C SER A 4 11.19 -8.25 21.91
N ASP A 5 11.79 -8.57 20.75
CA ASP A 5 12.75 -7.69 20.07
C ASP A 5 12.04 -6.44 19.54
N ARG A 6 10.78 -6.59 19.11
CA ARG A 6 9.93 -5.44 18.74
C ARG A 6 9.69 -4.53 19.95
N GLN A 7 9.40 -5.10 21.12
CA GLN A 7 9.11 -4.34 22.34
C GLN A 7 10.32 -3.56 22.87
N GLN A 8 11.51 -4.15 22.84
CA GLN A 8 12.75 -3.46 23.22
C GLN A 8 13.11 -2.34 22.24
N MET A 9 12.95 -2.57 20.94
CA MET A 9 13.17 -1.54 19.92
C MET A 9 12.19 -0.36 20.10
N PHE A 10 10.94 -0.63 20.48
CA PHE A 10 9.94 0.40 20.80
C PHE A 10 10.34 1.25 22.03
N GLN A 11 10.77 0.62 23.13
CA GLN A 11 11.15 1.35 24.35
C GLN A 11 12.40 2.21 24.16
N ASN A 12 13.42 1.70 23.45
CA ASN A 12 14.65 2.45 23.21
C ASN A 12 14.42 3.65 22.29
N PHE A 13 13.63 3.47 21.22
CA PHE A 13 13.29 4.58 20.32
C PHE A 13 12.56 5.71 21.04
N ASN A 14 11.58 5.38 21.88
CA ASN A 14 10.81 6.35 22.66
C ASN A 14 11.70 7.17 23.63
N ARG A 15 12.68 6.51 24.26
CA ARG A 15 13.63 7.13 25.19
C ARG A 15 14.67 8.04 24.51
N GLU A 16 15.08 7.73 23.28
CA GLU A 16 16.16 8.42 22.57
C GLU A 16 15.67 9.60 21.73
N SER A 17 14.43 9.54 21.24
CA SER A 17 13.86 10.55 20.33
C SER A 17 12.92 11.56 20.99
N GLY A 18 12.49 11.35 22.23
CA GLY A 18 11.51 12.19 22.93
C GLY A 18 10.12 12.19 22.27
N VAL A 19 9.87 11.23 21.39
CA VAL A 19 8.65 11.11 20.57
C VAL A 19 7.56 10.42 21.38
N THR A 20 6.38 11.04 21.52
CA THR A 20 5.29 10.47 22.31
C THR A 20 4.79 9.14 21.74
N GLU A 21 4.19 8.27 22.57
CA GLU A 21 3.59 7.01 22.09
C GLU A 21 2.57 7.24 20.96
N GLU A 22 1.87 8.38 20.99
CA GLU A 22 0.93 8.79 19.95
C GLU A 22 1.64 9.06 18.62
N GLN A 23 2.70 9.86 18.62
CA GLN A 23 3.51 10.14 17.43
C GLN A 23 4.12 8.86 16.86
N TYR A 24 4.59 7.97 17.74
CA TYR A 24 5.10 6.66 17.35
C TYR A 24 4.04 5.80 16.66
N TYR A 25 2.85 5.71 17.26
CA TYR A 25 1.75 4.91 16.73
C TYR A 25 1.27 5.41 15.36
N GLN A 26 1.24 6.73 15.16
CA GLN A 26 0.93 7.34 13.86
C GLN A 26 1.97 6.97 12.80
N ALA A 27 3.26 7.10 13.12
CA ALA A 27 4.34 6.69 12.23
C ALA A 27 4.24 5.18 11.89
N PHE A 28 3.97 4.33 12.89
CA PHE A 28 3.80 2.90 12.69
C PHE A 28 2.62 2.55 11.76
N LYS A 29 1.46 3.18 11.96
CA LYS A 29 0.29 3.02 11.07
C LYS A 29 0.62 3.40 9.63
N ARG A 30 1.39 4.47 9.45
CA ARG A 30 1.80 4.95 8.13
C ARG A 30 2.76 3.98 7.45
N VAL A 31 3.78 3.50 8.16
CA VAL A 31 4.70 2.45 7.64
C VAL A 31 3.95 1.17 7.29
N LYS A 32 2.96 0.77 8.10
CA LYS A 32 2.14 -0.42 7.83
C LYS A 32 1.33 -0.28 6.54
N ARG A 33 0.70 0.89 6.30
CA ARG A 33 -0.02 1.20 5.07
C ARG A 33 0.90 1.17 3.84
N ILE A 34 2.07 1.82 3.95
CA ILE A 34 3.08 1.86 2.89
C ILE A 34 3.56 0.44 2.54
N LYS A 35 3.91 -0.37 3.54
CA LYS A 35 4.29 -1.78 3.32
C LYS A 35 3.20 -2.58 2.62
N GLY A 36 1.93 -2.39 3.00
CA GLY A 36 0.79 -3.05 2.35
C GLY A 36 0.71 -2.73 0.86
N PHE A 37 0.87 -1.46 0.50
CA PHE A 37 0.89 -1.04 -0.90
C PHE A 37 2.06 -1.67 -1.68
N TYR A 38 3.29 -1.65 -1.14
CA TYR A 38 4.45 -2.24 -1.82
C TYR A 38 4.29 -3.73 -2.07
N VAL A 39 3.70 -4.49 -1.13
CA VAL A 39 3.40 -5.91 -1.33
C VAL A 39 2.41 -6.10 -2.48
N HIS A 40 1.34 -5.30 -2.52
CA HIS A 40 0.33 -5.39 -3.58
C HIS A 40 0.91 -5.03 -4.96
N LEU A 41 1.72 -3.96 -5.02
CA LEU A 41 2.46 -3.56 -6.22
C LEU A 41 3.42 -4.64 -6.69
N LEU A 42 4.17 -5.26 -5.78
CA LEU A 42 5.11 -6.33 -6.09
C LEU A 42 4.39 -7.54 -6.69
N VAL A 43 3.28 -7.98 -6.08
CA VAL A 43 2.45 -9.08 -6.60
C VAL A 43 1.92 -8.72 -7.99
N TYR A 44 1.42 -7.50 -8.19
CA TYR A 44 0.97 -7.04 -9.49
C TYR A 44 2.08 -7.12 -10.56
N LEU A 45 3.28 -6.63 -10.26
CA LEU A 45 4.41 -6.69 -11.18
C LEU A 45 4.83 -8.12 -11.49
N ILE A 46 4.96 -9.00 -10.48
CA ILE A 46 5.34 -10.40 -10.66
C ILE A 46 4.33 -11.12 -11.56
N VAL A 47 3.03 -10.95 -11.32
CA VAL A 47 1.98 -11.58 -12.14
C VAL A 47 2.01 -11.06 -13.57
N ASN A 48 2.12 -9.75 -13.78
CA ASN A 48 2.19 -9.17 -15.12
C ASN A 48 3.45 -9.63 -15.88
N ILE A 49 4.61 -9.66 -15.22
CA ILE A 49 5.85 -10.19 -15.79
C ILE A 49 5.69 -11.67 -16.16
N PHE A 50 5.12 -12.49 -15.27
CA PHE A 50 4.88 -13.91 -15.56
C PHE A 50 3.98 -14.12 -16.78
N ILE A 51 2.94 -13.31 -16.95
CA ILE A 51 2.05 -13.37 -18.13
C ILE A 51 2.80 -12.99 -19.41
N ILE A 52 3.58 -11.91 -19.41
CA ILE A 52 4.33 -11.42 -20.58
C ILE A 52 5.43 -12.41 -20.98
N PHE A 53 6.16 -12.96 -20.00
CA PHE A 53 7.21 -13.94 -20.26
C PHE A 53 6.66 -15.31 -20.63
N GLY A 54 5.57 -15.76 -20.00
CA GLY A 54 4.89 -17.01 -20.36
C GLY A 54 4.41 -17.03 -21.82
N GLN A 55 3.91 -15.89 -22.32
CA GLN A 55 3.55 -15.74 -23.73
C GLN A 55 4.72 -15.88 -24.71
N ARG A 56 5.96 -15.70 -24.24
CA ARG A 56 7.16 -15.72 -25.08
C ARG A 56 7.77 -17.12 -25.24
N PHE A 57 7.28 -18.11 -24.48
CA PHE A 57 7.68 -19.52 -24.60
C PHE A 57 6.66 -20.36 -25.39
N ASP A 58 5.42 -19.87 -25.55
CA ASP A 58 4.37 -20.45 -26.40
C ASP A 58 4.46 -19.86 -27.83
N ASP A 59 5.60 -20.05 -28.51
CA ASP A 59 5.82 -19.58 -29.90
C ASP A 59 4.99 -20.38 -30.95
N ASP A 60 4.19 -21.36 -30.55
CA ASP A 60 3.50 -22.29 -31.46
C ASP A 60 1.98 -22.01 -31.64
N LYS A 61 1.53 -20.79 -31.35
CA LYS A 61 0.16 -20.34 -31.68
C LYS A 61 0.16 -19.08 -32.53
N GLN A 62 0.89 -19.13 -33.63
CA GLN A 62 0.51 -18.38 -34.83
C GLN A 62 -0.81 -18.96 -35.35
N LEU A 63 -1.93 -18.36 -34.99
CA LEU A 63 -3.17 -18.26 -35.76
C LEU A 63 -4.20 -17.61 -34.85
N THR A 64 -4.25 -16.28 -34.89
CA THR A 64 -5.44 -15.49 -35.23
C THR A 64 -5.19 -14.07 -34.72
N ASN A 65 -5.12 -13.11 -35.64
CA ASN A 65 -5.09 -11.67 -35.37
C ASN A 65 -6.32 -11.13 -34.58
N ALA A 66 -7.17 -12.01 -34.03
CA ALA A 66 -8.28 -11.72 -33.12
C ALA A 66 -7.97 -12.04 -31.65
N VAL A 67 -6.91 -12.80 -31.36
CA VAL A 67 -6.55 -13.29 -30.00
C VAL A 67 -5.52 -12.40 -29.31
N PHE A 68 -4.83 -11.51 -30.04
CA PHE A 68 -4.00 -10.45 -29.43
C PHE A 68 -4.82 -9.51 -28.52
N PHE A 69 -6.16 -9.56 -28.63
CA PHE A 69 -7.16 -8.92 -27.77
C PHE A 69 -7.93 -9.94 -26.92
N ARG A 70 -7.25 -10.81 -26.14
CA ARG A 70 -7.93 -11.44 -24.99
C ARG A 70 -8.21 -10.36 -23.96
N TRP A 71 -9.28 -9.59 -24.18
CA TRP A 71 -9.83 -8.57 -23.28
C TRP A 71 -9.83 -9.06 -21.84
N GLU A 72 -10.07 -10.35 -21.61
CA GLU A 72 -10.03 -11.03 -20.31
C GLU A 72 -8.70 -10.84 -19.54
N THR A 73 -7.56 -11.01 -20.20
CA THR A 73 -6.24 -10.92 -19.55
C THR A 73 -5.85 -9.47 -19.29
N TYR A 74 -6.09 -8.58 -20.25
CA TYR A 74 -5.80 -7.15 -20.11
C TYR A 74 -6.82 -6.41 -19.22
N SER A 75 -8.08 -6.81 -19.24
CA SER A 75 -9.11 -6.23 -18.36
C SER A 75 -8.83 -6.57 -16.90
N THR A 76 -8.38 -7.79 -16.60
CA THR A 76 -7.94 -8.16 -15.25
C THR A 76 -6.80 -7.25 -14.78
N ALA A 77 -5.75 -7.08 -15.59
CA ALA A 77 -4.63 -6.18 -15.27
C ALA A 77 -5.04 -4.70 -15.20
N PHE A 78 -6.03 -4.28 -15.99
CA PHE A 78 -6.59 -2.92 -15.99
C PHE A 78 -7.41 -2.63 -14.74
N PHE A 79 -8.36 -3.51 -14.37
CA PHE A 79 -9.15 -3.37 -13.15
C PHE A 79 -8.28 -3.50 -11.89
N TRP A 80 -7.31 -4.42 -11.88
CA TRP A 80 -6.31 -4.48 -10.81
C TRP A 80 -5.43 -3.23 -10.78
N GLY A 81 -5.08 -2.68 -11.94
CA GLY A 81 -4.37 -1.41 -12.06
C GLY A 81 -5.16 -0.25 -11.44
N ILE A 82 -6.47 -0.17 -11.68
CA ILE A 82 -7.36 0.81 -11.03
C ILE A 82 -7.39 0.61 -9.52
N GLY A 83 -7.51 -0.64 -9.05
CA GLY A 83 -7.47 -0.96 -7.62
C GLY A 83 -6.15 -0.57 -6.96
N LEU A 84 -5.03 -0.82 -7.65
CA LEU A 84 -3.69 -0.45 -7.23
C LEU A 84 -3.52 1.08 -7.18
N LEU A 85 -4.00 1.80 -8.21
CA LEU A 85 -4.00 3.27 -8.23
C LEU A 85 -4.85 3.85 -7.09
N ALA A 86 -6.05 3.32 -6.86
CA ALA A 86 -6.91 3.73 -5.75
C ALA A 86 -6.25 3.45 -4.38
N HIS A 87 -5.59 2.30 -4.21
CA HIS A 87 -4.83 2.00 -2.99
C HIS A 87 -3.64 2.94 -2.83
N GLY A 88 -2.90 3.22 -3.90
CA GLY A 88 -1.80 4.18 -3.91
C GLY A 88 -2.26 5.59 -3.53
N LEU A 89 -3.38 6.06 -4.11
CA LEU A 89 -4.00 7.33 -3.74
C LEU A 89 -4.51 7.32 -2.29
N SER A 90 -4.98 6.20 -1.75
CA SER A 90 -5.36 6.11 -0.34
C SER A 90 -4.15 6.19 0.61
N VAL A 91 -3.01 5.59 0.21
CA VAL A 91 -1.78 5.56 1.03
C VAL A 91 -0.97 6.85 0.92
N PHE A 92 -0.84 7.42 -0.28
CA PHE A 92 -0.01 8.60 -0.56
C PHE A 92 -0.82 9.87 -0.82
N GLY A 93 -2.08 9.76 -1.23
CA GLY A 93 -2.93 10.90 -1.59
C GLY A 93 -3.17 11.90 -0.45
N PRO A 94 -3.36 11.49 0.82
CA PRO A 94 -3.42 12.47 1.92
C PRO A 94 -2.19 13.37 1.97
N ASN A 95 -1.03 12.81 1.67
CA ASN A 95 0.25 13.49 1.73
C ASN A 95 0.51 14.37 0.48
N ILE A 96 0.02 13.96 -0.69
CA ILE A 96 0.18 14.68 -1.97
C ILE A 96 -0.88 15.79 -2.14
N LEU A 97 -2.12 15.54 -1.72
CA LEU A 97 -3.26 16.43 -1.96
C LEU A 97 -3.52 17.41 -0.81
N PHE A 98 -3.32 16.98 0.44
CA PHE A 98 -3.72 17.76 1.62
C PHE A 98 -2.53 18.16 2.52
N GLY A 99 -1.32 17.70 2.19
CA GLY A 99 -0.10 18.00 2.96
C GLY A 99 0.01 17.22 4.27
N THR A 100 1.24 17.11 4.79
CA THR A 100 1.57 16.28 5.96
C THR A 100 0.76 16.61 7.22
N ASN A 101 0.33 17.86 7.37
CA ASN A 101 -0.40 18.36 8.54
C ASN A 101 -1.89 17.96 8.55
N TRP A 102 -2.47 17.60 7.40
CA TRP A 102 -3.90 17.24 7.34
C TRP A 102 -4.20 15.93 8.06
N GLU A 103 -3.32 14.92 7.96
CA GLU A 103 -3.49 13.67 8.69
C GLU A 103 -3.50 13.91 10.21
N GLU A 104 -2.59 14.76 10.69
CA GLU A 104 -2.45 15.08 12.11
C GLU A 104 -3.66 15.85 12.63
N GLN A 105 -4.14 16.85 11.88
CA GLN A 105 -5.38 17.57 12.18
C GLN A 105 -6.60 16.63 12.22
N LYS A 106 -6.70 15.69 11.27
CA LYS A 106 -7.86 14.80 11.19
C LYS A 106 -7.87 13.76 12.31
N ILE A 107 -6.70 13.27 12.70
CA ILE A 107 -6.56 12.36 13.85
C ILE A 107 -6.96 13.09 15.13
N LYS A 108 -6.50 14.33 15.33
CA LYS A 108 -6.88 15.15 16.48
C LYS A 108 -8.40 15.39 16.53
N GLU A 109 -9.01 15.73 15.39
CA GLU A 109 -10.47 15.92 15.29
C GLU A 109 -11.26 14.64 15.64
N LEU A 110 -10.79 13.47 15.19
CA LEU A 110 -11.43 12.19 15.50
C LEU A 110 -11.28 11.81 16.98
N MET A 111 -10.12 12.06 17.58
CA MET A 111 -9.89 11.83 19.02
C MET A 111 -10.76 12.74 19.88
N GLU A 112 -10.86 14.03 19.53
CA GLU A 112 -11.76 14.98 20.22
C GLU A 112 -13.22 14.52 20.10
N LYS A 113 -13.67 14.12 18.90
CA LYS A 113 -15.04 13.61 18.70
C LYS A 113 -15.34 12.36 19.51
N ASP A 114 -14.42 11.41 19.60
CA ASP A 114 -14.59 10.20 20.41
C ASP A 114 -14.57 10.52 21.91
N SER A 115 -13.78 11.50 22.35
CA SER A 115 -13.74 11.95 23.75
C SER A 115 -15.01 12.69 24.17
N ILE A 116 -15.63 13.45 23.27
CA ILE A 116 -16.87 14.20 23.50
C ILE A 116 -18.10 13.27 23.53
N LYS A 117 -18.00 12.07 22.95
CA LYS A 117 -19.09 11.10 22.88
C LYS A 117 -19.15 10.13 24.07
N LYS A 118 -18.29 10.32 25.08
CA LYS A 118 -18.20 9.51 26.30
C LYS A 118 -18.65 10.33 27.50
#